data_AF-A0A0Q5ZKT9-F1
#
_entry.id   AF-A0A0Q5ZKT9-F1
#
_cell.length_a   1.000
_cell.length_b   1.000
_cell.length_c   1.000
_cell.angle_alpha   90.00
_cell.angle_beta   90.00
_cell.angle_gamma   90.00
#
_symmetry.space_group_name_H-M   'P 1'
#
loop_
_entity.id
_entity.type
_entity.pdbx_description
1 polymer ?
#
loop_
_entity_poly.entity_id
_entity_poly.type
_entity_poly.pdbx_seq_one_letter_code
_entity_poly.pdbx_strand_id
1 'polypeptide(L)'
;MTPPASPETKLLRNLVRLHGRDPRGFEAERLPNGRVRVMAPCGAAFYPYEGWTSSFVRHLHQGFFDSRHPTTLSDPGRCGSGEGGTG
;
A
#
# COMPACT_ATOMS: atom_id res chain seq x y z
N MET A 1 -19.33 -7.82 9.32
CA MET A 1 -19.14 -8.64 8.11
C MET A 1 -18.38 -7.78 7.11
N THR A 2 -17.08 -8.01 6.93
CA THR A 2 -16.24 -7.16 6.06
C THR A 2 -16.60 -7.46 4.60
N PRO A 3 -16.89 -6.45 3.76
CA PRO A 3 -17.20 -6.69 2.36
C PRO A 3 -16.06 -7.48 1.68
N PRO A 4 -16.37 -8.33 0.70
CA PRO A 4 -15.35 -9.07 -0.02
C PRO A 4 -14.37 -8.10 -0.66
N ALA A 5 -13.07 -8.37 -0.51
CA ALA A 5 -12.02 -7.56 -1.11
C ALA A 5 -12.24 -7.46 -2.63
N SER A 6 -12.08 -6.24 -3.17
CA SER A 6 -12.16 -5.97 -4.61
C SER A 6 -11.16 -6.84 -5.38
N PRO A 7 -11.42 -7.14 -6.68
CA PRO A 7 -10.46 -7.82 -7.54
C PRO A 7 -9.08 -7.15 -7.51
N GLU A 8 -9.03 -5.82 -7.53
CA GLU A 8 -7.81 -5.02 -7.42
C GLU A 8 -7.09 -5.26 -6.09
N THR A 9 -7.82 -5.30 -4.97
CA THR A 9 -7.23 -5.58 -3.65
C THR A 9 -6.66 -7.00 -3.60
N LYS A 10 -7.36 -7.99 -4.16
CA LYS A 10 -6.87 -9.36 -4.23
C LYS A 10 -5.57 -9.45 -5.04
N LEU A 11 -5.53 -8.80 -6.21
CA LEU A 11 -4.34 -8.73 -7.05
C LEU A 11 -3.18 -8.04 -6.33
N LEU A 12 -3.43 -6.86 -5.74
CA LEU A 12 -2.45 -6.10 -4.97
C LEU A 12 -1.82 -6.98 -3.86
N ARG A 13 -2.65 -7.61 -3.04
CA ARG A 13 -2.18 -8.45 -1.92
C ARG A 13 -1.38 -9.65 -2.40
N ASN A 14 -1.73 -10.24 -3.55
CA ASN A 14 -0.95 -11.32 -4.15
C ASN A 14 0.41 -10.82 -4.64
N LEU A 15 0.48 -9.64 -5.28
CA LEU A 15 1.76 -9.04 -5.67
C LEU A 15 2.65 -8.79 -4.44
N VAL A 16 2.11 -8.19 -3.38
CA VAL A 16 2.86 -7.94 -2.14
C VAL A 16 3.43 -9.24 -1.56
N ARG A 17 2.63 -10.31 -1.51
CA ARG A 17 3.07 -11.65 -1.07
C ARG A 17 4.18 -12.23 -1.95
N LEU A 18 4.02 -12.14 -3.28
CA LEU A 18 5.01 -12.66 -4.24
C LEU A 18 6.37 -11.97 -4.09
N HIS A 19 6.38 -10.71 -3.65
CA HIS A 19 7.60 -9.96 -3.35
C HIS A 19 8.09 -10.13 -1.89
N GLY A 20 7.57 -11.11 -1.15
CA GLY A 20 8.03 -11.45 0.20
C GLY A 20 7.65 -10.45 1.29
N ARG A 21 6.64 -9.61 1.05
CA ARG A 21 6.17 -8.58 1.99
C ARG A 21 4.81 -8.94 2.60
N ASP A 22 4.47 -8.32 3.72
CA ASP A 22 3.18 -8.51 4.38
C ASP A 22 2.05 -7.75 3.64
N PRO A 23 1.03 -8.44 3.10
CA PRO A 23 -0.09 -7.80 2.41
C PRO A 23 -1.13 -7.16 3.34
N ARG A 24 -1.00 -7.29 4.67
CA ARG A 24 -1.97 -6.71 5.60
C ARG A 24 -1.97 -5.17 5.50
N GLY A 25 -3.17 -4.60 5.46
CA GLY A 25 -3.38 -3.16 5.30
C GLY A 25 -3.15 -2.61 3.88
N PHE A 26 -2.83 -3.47 2.91
CA PHE A 26 -2.83 -3.10 1.49
C PHE A 26 -4.24 -3.25 0.90
N GLU A 27 -4.72 -2.20 0.26
CA GLU A 27 -6.02 -2.14 -0.41
C GLU A 27 -5.91 -1.39 -1.74
N ALA A 28 -6.65 -1.85 -2.75
CA ALA A 28 -6.73 -1.17 -4.03
C ALA A 28 -8.18 -0.98 -4.49
N GLU A 29 -8.46 0.17 -5.05
CA GLU A 29 -9.77 0.54 -5.58
C GLU A 29 -9.61 1.23 -6.94
N ARG A 30 -10.41 0.79 -7.92
CA ARG A 30 -10.57 1.53 -9.17
C ARG A 30 -11.54 2.69 -8.95
N LEU A 31 -11.06 3.90 -9.19
CA LEU A 31 -11.85 5.11 -9.03
C LEU A 31 -12.63 5.43 -10.32
N PRO A 32 -13.74 6.20 -10.23
CA PRO A 32 -14.54 6.60 -11.39
C PRO A 32 -13.77 7.37 -12.47
N ASN A 33 -12.67 8.02 -12.10
CA ASN A 33 -11.82 8.79 -13.01
C ASN A 33 -10.79 7.93 -13.79
N GLY A 34 -10.90 6.60 -13.75
CA GLY A 34 -10.01 5.70 -14.48
C GLY A 34 -8.62 5.54 -13.85
N ARG A 35 -8.46 5.90 -12.57
CA ARG A 35 -7.24 5.65 -11.78
C ARG A 35 -7.43 4.50 -10.82
N VAL A 36 -6.32 3.93 -10.35
CA VAL A 36 -6.29 3.00 -9.22
C VAL A 36 -5.68 3.71 -8.02
N ARG A 37 -6.42 3.75 -6.90
CA ARG A 37 -5.88 4.15 -5.61
C ARG A 37 -5.35 2.91 -4.91
N VAL A 38 -4.09 2.93 -4.53
CA VAL A 38 -3.46 1.94 -3.65
C VAL A 38 -3.28 2.56 -2.28
N MET A 39 -3.88 1.96 -1.27
CA MET A 39 -3.66 2.27 0.14
C MET A 39 -2.70 1.23 0.72
N ALA A 40 -1.79 1.70 1.56
CA ALA A 40 -0.87 0.90 2.35
C ALA A 40 -0.89 1.42 3.80
N PRO A 41 -0.36 0.65 4.78
CA PRO A 41 -0.31 1.10 6.17
C PRO A 41 0.39 2.45 6.38
N CYS A 42 1.37 2.78 5.53
CA CYS A 42 2.22 3.96 5.68
C CYS A 42 1.91 5.08 4.67
N GLY A 43 0.87 4.94 3.84
CA GLY A 43 0.54 5.98 2.86
C GLY A 43 -0.35 5.48 1.72
N ALA A 44 -0.54 6.35 0.73
CA ALA A 44 -1.35 6.06 -0.44
C ALA A 44 -0.65 6.49 -1.74
N ALA A 45 -0.97 5.80 -2.84
CA ALA A 45 -0.50 6.14 -4.17
C ALA A 45 -1.62 6.04 -5.19
N PHE A 46 -1.56 6.86 -6.24
CA PHE A 46 -2.53 6.87 -7.32
C PHE A 46 -1.83 6.59 -8.64
N TYR A 47 -2.37 5.64 -9.41
CA TYR A 47 -1.82 5.22 -10.69
C TYR A 47 -2.88 5.33 -11.79
N PRO A 48 -2.50 5.56 -13.05
CA PRO A 48 -3.38 5.28 -14.19
C PRO A 48 -3.82 3.80 -14.17
N TYR A 49 -5.05 3.48 -14.59
CA TYR A 49 -5.51 2.08 -14.59
C TYR A 49 -4.66 1.17 -15.48
N GLU A 50 -4.13 1.68 -16.59
CA GLU A 50 -3.22 0.93 -17.45
C GLU A 50 -1.81 0.88 -16.83
N GLY A 51 -1.26 -0.32 -16.67
CA GLY A 51 0.11 -0.53 -16.20
C GLY A 51 0.37 -0.21 -14.72
N TRP A 52 -0.67 0.00 -13.90
CA TRP A 52 -0.52 0.36 -12.49
C TRP A 52 0.27 -0.68 -11.69
N THR A 53 0.11 -1.97 -12.01
CA THR A 53 0.79 -3.07 -11.31
C THR A 53 2.30 -2.98 -11.47
N SER A 54 2.80 -2.72 -12.68
CA SER A 54 4.23 -2.53 -12.95
C SER A 54 4.80 -1.32 -12.19
N SER A 55 4.06 -0.20 -12.18
CA SER A 55 4.45 1.00 -11.44
C SER A 55 4.47 0.75 -9.93
N PHE A 56 3.44 0.06 -9.42
CA PHE A 56 3.34 -0.34 -8.02
C PHE A 56 4.50 -1.25 -7.60
N VAL A 57 4.79 -2.30 -8.36
CA VAL A 57 5.89 -3.24 -8.06
C VAL A 57 7.23 -2.50 -8.01
N ARG A 58 7.48 -1.58 -8.95
CA ARG A 58 8.67 -0.74 -8.91
C ARG A 58 8.76 0.09 -7.62
N HIS A 59 7.67 0.76 -7.22
CA HIS A 59 7.63 1.52 -5.95
C HIS A 59 7.80 0.62 -4.72
N LEU A 60 7.22 -0.59 -4.76
CA LEU A 60 7.37 -1.58 -3.71
C LEU A 60 8.84 -1.98 -3.54
N HIS A 61 9.56 -2.23 -4.64
CA HIS A 61 10.99 -2.53 -4.60
C HIS A 61 11.85 -1.36 -4.12
N GLN A 62 11.44 -0.12 -4.39
CA GLN A 62 12.11 1.10 -3.93
C GLN A 62 11.82 1.44 -2.47
N GLY A 63 11.00 0.64 -1.77
CA GLY A 63 10.63 0.90 -0.39
C GLY A 63 9.71 2.11 -0.21
N PHE A 64 8.96 2.51 -1.25
CA PHE A 64 8.04 3.64 -1.20
C PHE A 64 6.97 3.50 -0.08
N PHE A 65 6.56 2.26 0.20
CA PHE A 65 5.54 1.95 1.21
C PHE A 65 6.14 1.54 2.57
N ASP A 66 7.44 1.69 2.77
CA ASP A 66 8.11 1.37 4.03
C ASP A 66 8.00 2.56 4.98
N SER A 67 7.77 2.31 6.28
CA SER A 67 7.60 3.34 7.31
C SER A 67 8.78 4.31 7.44
N ARG A 68 9.94 3.95 6.89
CA ARG A 68 11.17 4.76 6.91
C ARG A 68 11.21 5.84 5.83
N HIS A 69 10.34 5.75 4.83
CA HIS A 69 10.12 6.82 3.86
C HIS A 69 8.83 7.54 4.24
N PRO A 70 8.90 8.68 4.94
CA PRO A 70 7.74 9.53 5.12
C PRO A 70 7.33 10.01 3.73
N THR A 71 6.36 9.35 3.13
CA THR A 71 5.76 9.85 1.90
C THR A 71 5.00 11.11 2.30
N THR A 72 5.53 12.27 1.91
CA THR A 72 5.16 13.61 2.40
C THR A 72 3.77 14.11 1.96
N LEU A 73 2.78 13.23 1.83
CA LEU A 73 1.40 13.62 1.57
C LEU A 73 0.47 12.94 2.58
N SER A 74 0.25 13.71 3.64
CA SER A 74 -0.91 13.65 4.55
C SER A 74 -0.87 12.64 5.70
N ASP A 75 -0.72 13.22 6.89
CA ASP A 75 -1.07 12.72 8.24
C ASP A 75 0.11 12.22 9.13
N PRO A 76 0.53 13.00 10.15
CA PRO A 76 1.55 12.58 11.12
C PRO A 76 1.04 11.61 12.21
N GLY A 77 -0.17 11.06 12.10
CA GLY A 77 -0.87 10.46 13.24
C GLY A 77 -0.69 8.96 13.51
N ARG A 78 -0.04 8.15 12.66
CA ARG A 78 -0.10 6.69 12.88
C ARG A 78 1.05 5.85 12.34
N CYS A 79 2.26 6.11 12.80
CA CYS A 79 3.33 5.08 12.83
C CYS A 79 4.19 5.30 14.08
N GLY A 80 3.62 4.95 15.24
CA GLY A 80 4.30 4.98 16.52
C GLY A 80 3.91 3.76 17.35
N SER A 81 4.68 2.69 17.21
CA SER A 81 4.82 1.70 18.28
C SER A 81 6.30 1.34 18.32
N GLY A 82 7.08 2.27 18.86
CA GLY A 82 8.37 1.95 19.42
C GLY A 82 8.12 1.19 20.71
N GLU A 83 8.11 -0.14 20.63
CA GLU A 83 8.37 -0.97 21.80
C GLU A 83 9.85 -0.79 22.16
N GLY A 84 10.11 0.10 23.12
CA GLY A 84 11.39 0.27 23.77
C GLY A 84 11.35 -0.33 25.16
N GLY A 85 11.50 -1.65 25.26
CA GLY A 85 11.94 -2.29 26.49
C GLY A 85 13.47 -2.32 26.52
N THR A 86 14.06 -1.94 27.66
CA THR A 86 15.16 -2.62 28.39
C THR A 86 15.81 -1.64 29.37
N GLY A 87 15.99 -2.06 30.63
CA GLY A 87 16.94 -1.46 31.57
C GLY A 87 16.34 -1.07 32.91
#